data_AF-X0UKC5-F1
#
_entry.id   AF-X0UKC5-F1
#
_cell.length_a   1.000
_cell.length_b   1.000
_cell.length_c   1.000
_cell.angle_alpha   90.00
_cell.angle_beta   90.00
_cell.angle_gamma   90.00
#
_symmetry.space_group_name_H-M   'P 1'
#
loop_
_entity.id
_entity.type
_entity.pdbx_description
1 polymer ?
#
loop_
_entity_poly.entity_id
_entity_poly.type
_entity_poly.pdbx_seq_one_letter_code
_entity_poly.pdbx_strand_id
1 'polypeptide(L)'
;KSAPQDAQPVDASKTIAKKTDTVPLEQKSYHPYSILLSSCRLPQSARKIVTQYKKVGLAPYVAKVEFKNGDVWLRVFAGQYQTRKEALTVKQEHQLSKALVKKTPYTNLIDTFSSEDEMKDTLRRLKGLGYSPYVLKGAENKFQLVVGAFITREGAQNQKSELQSKGIPNEIVQR
;
A
#
# COMPACT_ATOMS: atom_id res chain seq x y z
N LYS A 1 32.59 64.87 -17.93
CA LYS A 1 31.50 63.86 -17.89
C LYS A 1 31.90 62.81 -16.86
N SER A 2 31.42 62.96 -15.63
CA SER A 2 31.63 61.98 -14.56
C SER A 2 30.37 62.00 -13.69
N ALA A 3 29.77 60.84 -13.51
CA ALA A 3 28.58 60.61 -12.72
C ALA A 3 28.84 60.84 -11.22
N PRO A 4 27.83 61.22 -10.43
CA PRO A 4 27.81 60.92 -9.01
C PRO A 4 27.06 59.60 -8.77
N GLN A 5 27.74 58.66 -8.09
CA GLN A 5 27.09 57.56 -7.38
C GLN A 5 26.67 58.09 -6.02
N ASP A 6 25.40 58.40 -5.87
CA ASP A 6 24.77 58.59 -4.57
C ASP A 6 24.53 57.21 -3.94
N ALA A 7 25.34 56.89 -2.94
CA ALA A 7 24.98 55.92 -1.92
C ALA A 7 24.31 56.69 -0.78
N GLN A 8 23.02 56.46 -0.58
CA GLN A 8 22.38 56.69 0.72
C GLN A 8 21.56 55.46 1.16
N PRO A 9 21.64 55.11 2.45
CA PRO A 9 20.91 54.03 3.08
C PRO A 9 19.55 54.51 3.58
N VAL A 10 18.54 53.64 3.66
CA VAL A 10 17.37 53.88 4.52
C VAL A 10 16.90 52.60 5.20
N ASP A 11 16.59 52.84 6.46
CA ASP A 11 16.28 51.97 7.59
C ASP A 11 14.82 51.47 7.58
N ALA A 12 14.50 50.70 8.63
CA ALA A 12 13.19 50.51 9.25
C ALA A 12 12.34 49.30 8.83
N SER A 13 12.61 48.22 9.56
CA SER A 13 11.69 47.64 10.57
C SER A 13 10.38 46.95 10.18
N LYS A 14 10.24 45.77 10.81
CA LYS A 14 9.02 45.02 11.18
C LYS A 14 8.25 44.35 10.06
N THR A 15 8.39 43.02 10.01
CA THR A 15 7.22 42.14 10.21
C THR A 15 7.68 40.85 10.88
N ILE A 16 7.25 40.68 12.12
CA ILE A 16 7.25 39.42 12.86
C ILE A 16 6.21 38.53 12.16
N ALA A 17 6.65 37.58 11.34
CA ALA A 17 5.79 36.50 10.88
C ALA A 17 5.85 35.38 11.92
N LYS A 18 4.70 35.18 12.58
CA LYS A 18 4.43 34.15 13.59
C LYS A 18 4.97 32.79 13.15
N LYS A 19 5.72 32.15 14.04
CA LYS A 19 5.98 30.72 14.01
C LYS A 19 4.63 30.01 14.05
N THR A 20 4.16 29.53 12.90
CA THR A 20 3.05 28.58 12.86
C THR A 20 3.62 27.28 13.41
N ASP A 21 3.15 26.94 14.61
CA ASP A 21 3.35 25.67 15.27
C ASP A 21 2.98 24.57 14.26
N THR A 22 4.00 23.97 13.65
CA THR A 22 3.81 22.85 12.73
C THR A 22 3.62 21.65 13.63
N VAL A 23 2.37 21.38 14.00
CA VAL A 23 1.95 20.06 14.49
C VAL A 23 2.64 19.02 13.61
N PRO A 24 3.46 18.11 14.16
CA PRO A 24 4.08 17.06 13.37
C PRO A 24 2.96 16.31 12.66
N LEU A 25 2.89 16.47 11.34
CA LEU A 25 2.01 15.68 10.51
C LEU A 25 2.47 14.24 10.73
N GLU A 26 1.70 13.48 11.52
CA GLU A 26 1.93 12.06 11.74
C GLU A 26 2.33 11.46 10.39
N GLN A 27 3.59 11.02 10.28
CA GLN A 27 4.11 10.45 9.05
C GLN A 27 3.36 9.14 8.82
N LYS A 28 2.21 9.21 8.14
CA LYS A 28 1.53 8.05 7.58
C LYS A 28 2.57 7.35 6.71
N SER A 29 3.05 6.20 7.18
CA SER A 29 4.04 5.42 6.47
C SER A 29 3.35 4.77 5.27
N TYR A 30 3.35 5.49 4.14
CA TYR A 30 2.84 4.97 2.87
C TYR A 30 3.86 4.02 2.24
N HIS A 31 3.45 2.80 2.00
CA HIS A 31 4.14 1.69 1.35
C HIS A 31 3.44 1.26 0.05
N PRO A 32 3.37 2.15 -0.96
CA PRO A 32 2.56 1.91 -2.16
C PRO A 32 3.21 0.94 -3.15
N TYR A 33 4.42 0.45 -2.91
CA TYR A 33 5.12 -0.43 -3.84
C TYR A 33 5.05 -1.89 -3.42
N SER A 34 4.84 -2.78 -4.39
CA SER A 34 4.86 -4.22 -4.19
C SER A 34 5.53 -4.94 -5.35
N ILE A 35 6.05 -6.13 -5.06
CA ILE A 35 6.64 -7.00 -6.07
C ILE A 35 5.55 -7.93 -6.60
N LEU A 36 5.16 -7.75 -7.86
CA LEU A 36 4.28 -8.67 -8.59
C LEU A 36 5.09 -9.90 -8.98
N LEU A 37 4.82 -11.02 -8.31
CA LEU A 37 5.46 -12.31 -8.53
C LEU A 37 4.87 -13.02 -9.75
N SER A 38 3.54 -12.98 -9.91
CA SER A 38 2.86 -13.60 -11.04
C SER A 38 1.44 -13.10 -11.21
N SER A 39 0.86 -13.39 -12.37
CA SER A 39 -0.53 -13.11 -12.72
C SER A 39 -1.17 -14.39 -13.25
N CYS A 40 -2.19 -14.88 -12.57
CA CYS A 40 -2.79 -16.18 -12.84
C CYS A 40 -4.27 -16.03 -13.19
N ARG A 41 -4.77 -16.89 -14.10
CA ARG A 41 -6.22 -17.05 -14.30
C ARG A 41 -6.84 -18.06 -13.34
N LEU A 42 -6.08 -19.11 -12.98
CA LEU A 42 -6.58 -20.19 -12.14
C LEU A 42 -6.19 -19.99 -10.66
N PRO A 43 -7.14 -20.15 -9.71
CA PRO A 43 -6.86 -20.10 -8.27
C PRO A 43 -5.76 -21.07 -7.81
N GLN A 44 -5.72 -22.28 -8.38
CA GLN A 44 -4.71 -23.28 -8.05
C GLN A 44 -3.29 -22.81 -8.39
N SER A 45 -3.11 -22.12 -9.53
CA SER A 45 -1.81 -21.56 -9.92
C SER A 45 -1.36 -20.48 -8.93
N ALA A 46 -2.26 -19.57 -8.55
CA ALA A 46 -1.96 -18.55 -7.54
C ALA A 46 -1.56 -19.18 -6.19
N ARG A 47 -2.28 -20.22 -5.74
CA ARG A 47 -1.96 -20.96 -4.51
C ARG A 47 -0.58 -21.61 -4.56
N LYS A 48 -0.21 -22.26 -5.67
CA LYS A 48 1.14 -22.85 -5.84
C LYS A 48 2.24 -21.81 -5.69
N ILE A 49 2.06 -20.63 -6.30
CA ILE A 49 3.03 -19.53 -6.23
C ILE A 49 3.12 -18.97 -4.81
N VAL A 50 1.98 -18.75 -4.14
CA VAL A 50 1.94 -18.35 -2.73
C VAL A 50 2.71 -19.35 -1.85
N THR A 51 2.47 -20.65 -2.00
CA THR A 51 3.17 -21.68 -1.23
C THR A 51 4.67 -21.70 -1.53
N GLN A 52 5.08 -21.59 -2.80
CA GLN A 52 6.48 -21.57 -3.19
C GLN A 52 7.23 -20.39 -2.56
N TYR A 53 6.66 -19.19 -2.64
CA TYR A 53 7.34 -17.99 -2.13
C TYR A 53 7.29 -17.87 -0.60
N LYS A 54 6.30 -18.48 0.07
CA LYS A 54 6.32 -18.62 1.53
C LYS A 54 7.50 -19.45 2.04
N LYS A 55 7.89 -20.51 1.32
CA LYS A 55 9.02 -21.38 1.71
C LYS A 55 10.37 -20.67 1.71
N VAL A 56 10.49 -19.57 0.98
CA VAL A 56 11.73 -18.76 0.89
C VAL A 56 11.63 -17.47 1.74
N GLY A 57 10.72 -17.43 2.70
CA GLY A 57 10.62 -16.34 3.68
C GLY A 57 9.85 -15.10 3.21
N LEU A 58 9.23 -15.12 2.02
CA LEU A 58 8.38 -14.01 1.59
C LEU A 58 6.96 -14.14 2.17
N ALA A 59 6.26 -13.00 2.25
CA ALA A 59 4.85 -12.93 2.63
C ALA A 59 3.95 -12.62 1.42
N PRO A 60 3.70 -13.58 0.52
CA PRO A 60 2.88 -13.35 -0.66
C PRO A 60 1.38 -13.29 -0.34
N TYR A 61 0.67 -12.43 -1.07
CA TYR A 61 -0.77 -12.24 -1.00
C TYR A 61 -1.37 -12.07 -2.40
N VAL A 62 -2.66 -12.38 -2.55
CA VAL A 62 -3.37 -12.37 -3.83
C VAL A 62 -4.36 -11.22 -3.88
N ALA A 63 -4.29 -10.41 -4.93
CA ALA A 63 -5.33 -9.46 -5.30
C ALA A 63 -6.13 -10.00 -6.50
N LYS A 64 -7.45 -10.13 -6.34
CA LYS A 64 -8.37 -10.40 -7.45
C LYS A 64 -8.62 -9.09 -8.20
N VAL A 65 -8.37 -9.09 -9.50
CA VAL A 65 -8.58 -7.95 -10.39
C VAL A 65 -9.51 -8.39 -11.50
N GLU A 66 -10.60 -7.66 -11.66
CA GLU A 66 -11.57 -7.86 -12.73
C GLU A 66 -11.37 -6.77 -13.79
N PHE A 67 -11.29 -7.18 -15.05
CA PHE A 67 -11.15 -6.30 -16.20
C PHE A 67 -12.52 -6.01 -16.82
N LYS A 68 -12.61 -4.94 -17.60
CA LYS A 68 -13.86 -4.48 -18.24
C LYS A 68 -14.50 -5.52 -19.17
N ASN A 69 -13.71 -6.44 -19.71
CA ASN A 69 -14.18 -7.55 -20.53
C ASN A 69 -14.70 -8.74 -19.70
N GLY A 70 -14.79 -8.62 -18.37
CA GLY A 70 -15.19 -9.69 -17.45
C GLY A 70 -14.06 -10.64 -17.07
N ASP A 71 -12.84 -10.48 -17.61
CA ASP A 71 -11.73 -11.35 -17.24
C ASP A 71 -11.32 -11.12 -15.79
N VAL A 72 -11.24 -12.21 -15.03
CA VAL A 72 -10.73 -12.19 -13.67
C VAL A 72 -9.29 -12.70 -13.66
N TRP A 73 -8.40 -11.90 -13.07
CA TRP A 73 -7.01 -12.25 -12.85
C TRP A 73 -6.65 -12.21 -11.37
N LEU A 74 -5.83 -13.15 -10.96
CA LEU A 74 -5.26 -13.24 -9.63
C LEU A 74 -3.81 -12.76 -9.68
N ARG A 75 -3.57 -11.57 -9.15
CA ARG A 75 -2.24 -10.96 -9.07
C ARG A 75 -1.60 -11.39 -7.75
N VAL A 76 -0.50 -12.13 -7.82
CA VAL A 76 0.25 -12.55 -6.64
C VAL A 76 1.34 -11.52 -6.38
N PHE A 77 1.23 -10.81 -5.27
CA PHE A 77 2.19 -9.80 -4.82
C PHE A 77 2.98 -10.29 -3.61
N ALA A 78 4.11 -9.66 -3.34
CA ALA A 78 4.85 -9.79 -2.09
C ALA A 78 5.35 -8.42 -1.62
N GLY A 79 5.36 -8.25 -0.30
CA GLY A 79 5.87 -7.07 0.40
C GLY A 79 5.05 -5.80 0.21
N GLN A 80 5.39 -4.82 1.05
CA GLN A 80 4.92 -3.45 1.02
C GLN A 80 6.14 -2.56 1.25
N TYR A 81 6.46 -1.71 0.28
CA TYR A 81 7.68 -0.91 0.29
C TYR A 81 7.34 0.57 0.08
N GLN A 82 8.04 1.44 0.79
CA GLN A 82 7.85 2.88 0.71
C GLN A 82 8.32 3.43 -0.62
N THR A 83 9.43 2.89 -1.15
CA THR A 83 10.03 3.36 -2.41
C THR A 83 10.16 2.25 -3.44
N ARG A 84 10.19 2.64 -4.73
CA ARG A 84 10.50 1.72 -5.82
C ARG A 84 11.90 1.11 -5.66
N LYS A 85 12.87 1.88 -5.15
CA LYS A 85 14.25 1.46 -4.96
C LYS A 85 14.33 0.33 -3.93
N GLU A 86 13.66 0.49 -2.80
CA GLU A 86 13.56 -0.54 -1.75
C GLU A 86 12.97 -1.85 -2.31
N ALA A 87 11.86 -1.77 -3.03
CA ALA A 87 11.26 -2.95 -3.68
C ALA A 87 12.20 -3.61 -4.70
N LEU A 88 13.02 -2.83 -5.42
CA LEU A 88 14.01 -3.36 -6.35
C LEU A 88 15.18 -4.04 -5.63
N THR A 89 15.64 -3.51 -4.51
CA THR A 89 16.67 -4.14 -3.67
C THR A 89 16.20 -5.53 -3.24
N VAL A 90 15.01 -5.64 -2.65
CA VAL A 90 14.46 -6.93 -2.21
C VAL A 90 14.22 -7.88 -3.40
N LYS A 91 13.79 -7.35 -4.56
CA LYS A 91 13.70 -8.16 -5.79
C LYS A 91 15.04 -8.79 -6.17
N GLN A 92 16.15 -8.06 -6.05
CA GLN A 92 17.50 -8.56 -6.38
C GLN A 92 18.01 -9.55 -5.33
N GLU A 93 17.84 -9.25 -4.04
CA GLU A 93 18.26 -10.12 -2.93
C GLU A 93 17.61 -11.51 -3.02
N HIS A 94 16.33 -11.56 -3.37
CA HIS A 94 15.59 -12.82 -3.57
C HIS A 94 15.67 -13.38 -5.00
N GLN A 95 16.53 -12.82 -5.87
CA GLN A 95 16.76 -13.28 -7.25
C GLN A 95 15.47 -13.42 -8.06
N LEU A 96 14.52 -12.49 -7.88
CA LEU A 96 13.19 -12.53 -8.47
C LEU A 96 13.19 -11.97 -9.90
N SER A 97 14.05 -12.49 -10.78
CA SER A 97 14.37 -11.88 -12.09
C SER A 97 13.13 -11.57 -12.94
N LYS A 98 12.14 -12.46 -12.92
CA LYS A 98 10.88 -12.34 -13.69
C LYS A 98 9.80 -11.49 -13.00
N ALA A 99 9.98 -11.10 -11.75
CA ALA A 99 9.01 -10.30 -11.01
C ALA A 99 9.07 -8.81 -11.40
N LEU A 100 7.94 -8.12 -11.24
CA LEU A 100 7.82 -6.70 -11.57
C LEU A 100 7.52 -5.88 -10.32
N VAL A 101 8.20 -4.75 -10.15
CA VAL A 101 7.81 -3.77 -9.13
C VAL A 101 6.63 -2.95 -9.66
N LYS A 102 5.53 -2.91 -8.89
CA LYS A 102 4.32 -2.15 -9.22
C LYS A 102 3.99 -1.18 -8.08
N LYS A 103 3.56 0.02 -8.46
CA LYS A 103 2.93 0.96 -7.53
C LYS A 103 1.44 0.60 -7.44
N THR A 104 1.02 0.11 -6.29
CA THR A 104 -0.33 -0.34 -5.96
C THR A 104 -0.77 0.42 -4.71
N PRO A 105 -1.08 1.73 -4.83
CA PRO A 105 -1.29 2.59 -3.68
C PRO A 105 -2.65 2.38 -3.00
N TYR A 106 -3.59 1.66 -3.61
CA TYR A 106 -4.94 1.48 -3.06
C TYR A 106 -5.18 0.07 -2.53
N THR A 107 -5.90 -0.03 -1.43
CA THR A 107 -6.33 -1.29 -0.80
C THR A 107 -7.66 -1.10 -0.07
N ASN A 108 -8.33 -2.19 0.29
CA ASN A 108 -9.52 -2.15 1.13
C ASN A 108 -9.14 -2.46 2.59
N LEU A 109 -9.22 -1.46 3.45
CA LEU A 109 -9.16 -1.62 4.91
C LEU A 109 -10.42 -2.33 5.39
N ILE A 110 -10.25 -3.42 6.11
CA ILE A 110 -11.35 -4.17 6.73
C ILE A 110 -11.59 -3.65 8.14
N ASP A 111 -10.53 -3.61 8.94
CA ASP A 111 -10.59 -3.14 10.32
C ASP A 111 -9.19 -2.79 10.85
N THR A 112 -9.14 -2.14 12.00
CA THR A 112 -7.90 -1.80 12.72
C THR A 112 -7.93 -2.41 14.11
N PHE A 113 -6.87 -3.14 14.46
CA PHE A 113 -6.76 -3.87 15.72
C PHE A 113 -5.62 -3.33 16.57
N SER A 114 -5.76 -3.48 17.89
CA SER A 114 -4.71 -3.12 18.85
C SER A 114 -3.73 -4.27 19.10
N SER A 115 -4.10 -5.50 18.71
CA SER A 115 -3.27 -6.69 18.86
C SER A 115 -3.51 -7.71 17.75
N GLU A 116 -2.56 -8.64 17.57
CA GLU A 116 -2.75 -9.76 16.65
C GLU A 116 -3.89 -10.69 17.10
N ASP A 117 -4.12 -10.82 18.41
CA ASP A 117 -5.17 -11.68 18.96
C ASP A 117 -6.57 -11.23 18.54
N GLU A 118 -6.86 -9.93 18.64
CA GLU A 118 -8.15 -9.35 18.19
C GLU A 118 -8.37 -9.55 16.68
N MET A 119 -7.29 -9.57 15.91
CA MET A 119 -7.33 -9.73 14.45
C MET A 119 -7.61 -11.18 14.01
N LYS A 120 -7.30 -12.19 14.84
CA LYS A 120 -7.26 -13.62 14.44
C LYS A 120 -8.55 -14.12 13.81
N ASP A 121 -9.70 -13.77 14.37
CA ASP A 121 -10.98 -14.28 13.90
C ASP A 121 -11.41 -13.63 12.59
N THR A 122 -11.21 -12.31 12.46
CA THR A 122 -11.43 -11.59 11.20
C THR A 122 -10.50 -12.11 10.10
N LEU A 123 -9.23 -12.33 10.43
CA LEU A 123 -8.24 -12.93 9.52
C LEU A 123 -8.69 -14.33 9.04
N ARG A 124 -9.17 -15.18 9.96
CA ARG A 124 -9.65 -16.53 9.65
C ARG A 124 -10.89 -16.48 8.77
N ARG A 125 -11.86 -15.62 9.09
CA ARG A 125 -13.08 -15.42 8.29
C ARG A 125 -12.75 -15.00 6.86
N LEU A 126 -11.89 -13.99 6.68
CA LEU A 126 -11.49 -13.51 5.35
C LEU A 126 -10.79 -14.59 4.52
N LYS A 127 -9.88 -15.37 5.14
CA LYS A 127 -9.22 -16.51 4.48
C LYS A 127 -10.21 -17.60 4.09
N GLY A 128 -11.18 -17.91 4.95
CA GLY A 128 -12.26 -18.87 4.68
C GLY A 128 -13.12 -18.47 3.48
N LEU A 129 -13.30 -17.16 3.26
CA LEU A 129 -14.00 -16.60 2.11
C LEU A 129 -13.14 -16.49 0.84
N GLY A 130 -11.88 -16.95 0.89
CA GLY A 130 -10.96 -16.98 -0.24
C GLY A 130 -10.15 -15.69 -0.44
N TYR A 131 -10.25 -14.72 0.46
CA TYR A 131 -9.41 -13.52 0.42
C TYR A 131 -8.00 -13.79 0.93
N SER A 132 -7.05 -12.96 0.49
CA SER A 132 -5.67 -12.95 1.00
C SER A 132 -5.42 -11.68 1.82
N PRO A 133 -5.92 -11.63 3.06
CA PRO A 133 -5.67 -10.50 3.94
C PRO A 133 -4.19 -10.40 4.32
N TYR A 134 -3.72 -9.17 4.50
CA TYR A 134 -2.40 -8.85 5.03
C TYR A 134 -2.48 -7.61 5.91
N VAL A 135 -1.41 -7.38 6.68
CA VAL A 135 -1.35 -6.28 7.65
C VAL A 135 -0.49 -5.15 7.10
N LEU A 136 -0.99 -3.93 7.20
CA LEU A 136 -0.18 -2.73 7.09
C LEU A 136 0.26 -2.30 8.48
N LYS A 137 1.52 -1.90 8.61
CA LYS A 137 2.02 -1.27 9.83
C LYS A 137 1.47 0.16 9.89
N GLY A 138 0.47 0.38 10.75
CA GLY A 138 -0.10 1.71 10.98
C GLY A 138 0.79 2.58 11.87
N ALA A 139 0.35 3.81 12.11
CA ALA A 139 0.88 4.63 13.22
C ALA A 139 0.52 3.97 14.57
N GLU A 140 1.42 4.08 15.55
CA GLU A 140 1.21 3.68 16.95
C GLU A 140 0.63 2.26 17.18
N ASN A 141 1.42 1.20 16.93
CA ASN A 141 1.09 -0.19 17.29
C ASN A 141 -0.27 -0.74 16.79
N LYS A 142 -0.90 -0.06 15.83
CA LYS A 142 -2.16 -0.50 15.24
C LYS A 142 -1.92 -1.42 14.05
N PHE A 143 -2.63 -2.54 14.04
CA PHE A 143 -2.61 -3.53 12.97
C PHE A 143 -3.78 -3.25 12.03
N GLN A 144 -3.48 -2.68 10.86
CA GLN A 144 -4.49 -2.43 9.83
C GLN A 144 -4.65 -3.67 8.96
N LEU A 145 -5.76 -4.38 9.13
CA LEU A 145 -6.06 -5.56 8.33
C LEU A 145 -6.69 -5.14 7.01
N VAL A 146 -6.01 -5.43 5.91
CA VAL A 146 -6.43 -5.02 4.58
C VAL A 146 -6.54 -6.19 3.61
N VAL A 147 -7.28 -5.99 2.52
CA VAL A 147 -7.40 -6.95 1.41
C VAL A 147 -7.16 -6.24 0.08
N GLY A 148 -6.40 -6.91 -0.80
CA GLY A 148 -6.11 -6.44 -2.14
C GLY A 148 -4.95 -5.45 -2.24
N ALA A 149 -4.54 -5.16 -3.47
CA ALA A 149 -3.52 -4.17 -3.77
C ALA A 149 -3.73 -3.73 -5.22
N PHE A 150 -4.10 -2.47 -5.41
CA PHE A 150 -4.60 -1.97 -6.68
C PHE A 150 -3.82 -0.75 -7.14
N ILE A 151 -3.56 -0.71 -8.45
CA ILE A 151 -2.94 0.43 -9.12
C ILE A 151 -3.94 1.60 -9.20
N THR A 152 -5.21 1.29 -9.46
CA THR A 152 -6.28 2.26 -9.63
C THR A 152 -7.30 2.17 -8.49
N ARG A 153 -7.92 3.31 -8.16
CA ARG A 153 -9.02 3.37 -7.19
C ARG A 153 -10.24 2.58 -7.67
N GLU A 154 -10.52 2.59 -8.97
CA GLU A 154 -11.57 1.78 -9.62
C GLU A 154 -11.39 0.29 -9.31
N GLY A 155 -10.17 -0.24 -9.43
CA GLY A 155 -9.90 -1.65 -9.10
C GLY A 155 -10.19 -1.97 -7.63
N ALA A 156 -9.85 -1.04 -6.72
CA ALA A 156 -10.18 -1.18 -5.30
C ALA A 156 -11.70 -1.09 -5.05
N GLN A 157 -12.42 -0.25 -5.79
CA GLN A 157 -13.88 -0.08 -5.71
C GLN A 157 -14.64 -1.34 -6.14
N ASN A 158 -14.16 -2.05 -7.15
CA ASN A 158 -14.74 -3.33 -7.55
C ASN A 158 -14.66 -4.35 -6.42
N GLN A 159 -13.48 -4.48 -5.78
CA GLN A 159 -13.35 -5.38 -4.63
C GLN A 159 -14.12 -4.88 -3.40
N LYS A 160 -14.21 -3.57 -3.16
CA LYS A 160 -15.05 -2.99 -2.10
C LYS A 160 -16.50 -3.44 -2.24
N SER A 161 -17.04 -3.35 -3.45
CA SER A 161 -18.43 -3.73 -3.75
C SER A 161 -18.65 -5.23 -3.53
N GLU A 162 -17.69 -6.08 -3.94
CA GLU A 162 -17.72 -7.53 -3.68
C GLU A 162 -17.65 -7.88 -2.18
N LEU A 163 -16.83 -7.16 -1.40
CA LEU A 163 -16.74 -7.32 0.04
C LEU A 163 -18.05 -6.92 0.73
N GLN A 164 -18.63 -5.78 0.33
CA GLN A 164 -19.90 -5.28 0.86
C GLN A 164 -21.07 -6.22 0.56
N SER A 165 -21.13 -6.80 -0.65
CA SER A 165 -22.17 -7.78 -1.00
C SER A 165 -22.09 -9.07 -0.18
N LYS A 166 -20.96 -9.32 0.51
CA LYS A 166 -20.75 -10.44 1.44
C LYS A 166 -20.86 -10.01 2.92
N GLY A 167 -21.35 -8.81 3.18
CA GLY A 167 -21.50 -8.28 4.54
C GLY A 167 -20.16 -8.03 5.24
N ILE A 168 -19.13 -7.61 4.49
CA ILE A 168 -17.82 -7.23 5.04
C ILE A 168 -17.67 -5.71 4.93
N PRO A 169 -17.77 -4.97 6.06
CA PRO A 169 -17.47 -3.54 6.08
C PRO A 169 -16.04 -3.29 5.61
N ASN A 170 -15.86 -2.24 4.81
CA ASN A 170 -14.54 -1.88 4.32
C ASN A 170 -14.46 -0.43 3.80
N GLU A 171 -13.23 0.09 3.77
CA GLU A 171 -12.90 1.42 3.25
C GLU A 171 -11.71 1.36 2.30
N ILE A 172 -11.76 2.11 1.20
CA ILE A 172 -10.60 2.24 0.30
C ILE A 172 -9.63 3.25 0.92
N VAL A 173 -8.45 2.76 1.28
CA VAL A 173 -7.36 3.58 1.84
C VAL A 173 -6.16 3.59 0.92
N GLN A 174 -5.31 4.60 1.11
CA GLN A 174 -3.96 4.59 0.57
C GLN A 174 -3.04 3.85 1.53
N ARG A 175 -2.14 3.05 0.97
CA ARG A 175 -1.22 2.21 1.73
C ARG A 175 0.23 2.51 1.47
#